data_AF-A0A0C2GJZ0-F1
#
_entry.id   AF-A0A0C2GJZ0-F1
#
_cell.length_a   1.000
_cell.length_b   1.000
_cell.length_c   1.000
_cell.angle_alpha   90.00
_cell.angle_beta   90.00
_cell.angle_gamma   90.00
#
_symmetry.space_group_name_H-M   'P 1'
#
loop_
_entity.id
_entity.type
_entity.pdbx_description
1 polymer ?
#
loop_
_entity_poly.entity_id
_entity_poly.type
_entity_poly.pdbx_seq_one_letter_code
_entity_poly.pdbx_strand_id
1 'polypeptide(L)'
;FDGIFLSNGPGDPEKCSVLVERLSALLPTITKPVFGICLGHQVLARAAGAKTYKLKYKYGNRGHNQPCTHENTGRCFITSQNHGFAVDASSLPAGWRALFTNENDATNEGIVHTNKPFFSVQFHPEHTAGPTDCEFLFDVFIDAVKSVKKGEACWYFSLMENMAAVVSGRPLTKGRVDKAITAAIRYDSTYTVKPQKKVLVLGSGGLTIGQAGEFDYSGAQALKALKEEGIRTVLINPNVATVQTSKGFADFTYFLPITKEYVIDVIKKERPTGILCTFGGQTALNCAIDLYKDGIFEQFNVQVLGTPIQTIMNTEDREKFNEEVTSIGEQVAPSRAATTLQGAIDAAELLGYPVLVRAAFALGGLGSGFASNRAELVAIAQQALAHSDQVLIDKSLKGWKEVEYEVVRDAYDNCVTVCNMENVDPLGIHTGESVVYP
;
A
#
# COMPACT_ATOMS: atom_id res chain seq x y z
N PHE A 1 15.37 18.63 -31.87
CA PHE A 1 14.96 17.97 -30.61
C PHE A 1 13.66 17.22 -30.84
N ASP A 2 13.46 16.10 -30.16
CA ASP A 2 12.22 15.30 -30.23
C ASP A 2 11.30 15.56 -29.02
N GLY A 3 11.86 16.06 -27.92
CA GLY A 3 11.18 16.62 -26.77
C GLY A 3 12.07 17.65 -26.07
N ILE A 4 11.49 18.39 -25.13
CA ILE A 4 12.20 19.32 -24.25
C ILE A 4 11.99 18.85 -22.82
N PHE A 5 13.09 18.72 -22.08
CA PHE A 5 13.05 18.43 -20.66
C PHE A 5 13.67 19.61 -19.91
N LEU A 6 12.95 20.14 -18.92
CA LEU A 6 13.39 21.23 -18.06
C LEU A 6 13.71 20.64 -16.68
N SER A 7 15.00 20.52 -16.38
CA SER A 7 15.45 19.91 -15.13
C SER A 7 15.10 20.76 -13.91
N ASN A 8 15.24 20.12 -12.76
CA ASN A 8 15.26 20.79 -11.46
C ASN A 8 16.43 21.79 -11.34
N GLY A 9 16.44 22.57 -10.25
CA GLY A 9 17.52 23.49 -9.94
C GLY A 9 17.21 24.42 -8.76
N PRO A 10 18.20 25.14 -8.23
CA PRO A 10 18.01 26.09 -7.15
C PRO A 10 17.60 27.47 -7.69
N GLY A 11 17.07 28.30 -6.78
CA GLY A 11 16.93 29.74 -7.01
C GLY A 11 15.51 30.21 -7.21
N ASP A 12 15.39 31.51 -7.49
CA ASP A 12 14.13 32.18 -7.76
C ASP A 12 13.83 32.08 -9.26
N PRO A 13 12.69 31.48 -9.67
CA PRO A 13 12.33 31.36 -11.08
C PRO A 13 12.20 32.71 -11.78
N GLU A 14 12.02 33.83 -11.06
CA GLU A 14 12.05 35.18 -11.62
C GLU A 14 13.39 35.55 -12.25
N LYS A 15 14.49 34.99 -11.75
CA LYS A 15 15.85 35.22 -12.29
C LYS A 15 16.12 34.48 -13.60
N CYS A 16 15.23 33.59 -14.03
CA CYS A 16 15.35 32.84 -15.29
C CYS A 16 14.69 33.54 -16.48
N SER A 17 14.60 34.88 -16.49
CA SER A 17 13.83 35.66 -17.49
C SER A 17 14.18 35.33 -18.95
N VAL A 18 15.48 35.24 -19.29
CA VAL A 18 15.92 34.91 -20.66
C VAL A 18 15.41 33.53 -21.12
N LEU A 19 15.39 32.54 -20.22
CA LEU A 19 14.88 31.21 -20.53
C LEU A 19 13.35 31.23 -20.67
N VAL A 20 12.66 31.93 -19.76
CA VAL A 20 11.20 32.10 -19.77
C VAL A 20 10.74 32.78 -21.07
N GLU A 21 11.40 33.84 -21.50
CA GLU A 21 11.07 34.56 -22.75
C GLU A 21 11.25 33.66 -23.99
N ARG A 22 12.35 32.91 -24.05
CA ARG A 22 12.60 31.95 -25.15
C ARG A 22 11.56 30.85 -25.19
N LEU A 23 11.21 30.28 -24.04
CA LEU A 23 10.19 29.24 -23.94
C LEU A 23 8.80 29.82 -24.29
N SER A 24 8.46 31.01 -23.82
CA SER A 24 7.19 31.66 -24.12
C SER A 24 7.00 31.90 -25.62
N ALA A 25 8.06 32.32 -26.31
CA ALA A 25 8.05 32.45 -27.78
C ALA A 25 7.95 31.08 -28.50
N LEU A 26 8.51 30.02 -27.92
CA LEU A 26 8.57 28.69 -28.53
C LEU A 26 7.26 27.89 -28.36
N LEU A 27 6.66 27.90 -27.16
CA LEU A 27 5.51 27.07 -26.77
C LEU A 27 4.32 27.13 -27.74
N PRO A 28 3.94 28.29 -28.33
CA PRO A 28 2.88 28.36 -29.32
C PRO A 28 3.19 27.58 -30.60
N THR A 29 4.47 27.57 -31.01
CA THR A 29 4.94 27.03 -32.29
C THR A 29 5.21 25.54 -32.29
N ILE A 30 5.46 24.93 -31.12
CA ILE A 30 5.84 23.53 -31.02
C ILE A 30 4.65 22.61 -30.69
N THR A 31 4.76 21.39 -31.20
CA THR A 31 3.87 20.24 -30.91
C THR A 31 4.62 19.10 -30.21
N LYS A 32 5.92 19.29 -29.92
CA LYS A 32 6.81 18.29 -29.31
C LYS A 32 6.64 18.29 -27.78
N PRO A 33 6.75 17.13 -27.10
CA PRO A 33 6.60 17.03 -25.66
C PRO A 33 7.50 17.98 -24.87
N VAL A 34 6.95 18.54 -23.81
CA VAL A 34 7.68 19.34 -22.82
C VAL A 34 7.39 18.79 -21.44
N PHE A 35 8.43 18.43 -20.70
CA PHE A 35 8.31 17.99 -19.31
C PHE A 35 9.22 18.83 -18.41
N GLY A 36 8.67 19.43 -17.36
CA GLY A 36 9.43 20.21 -16.37
C GLY A 36 9.36 19.61 -14.96
N ILE A 37 10.47 19.67 -14.23
CA ILE A 37 10.57 19.20 -12.84
C ILE A 37 11.03 20.34 -11.94
N CYS A 38 10.37 20.55 -10.80
CA CYS A 38 10.75 21.53 -9.77
C CYS A 38 10.96 22.95 -10.34
N LEU A 39 12.20 23.46 -10.45
CA LEU A 39 12.47 24.74 -11.13
C LEU A 39 11.99 24.73 -12.59
N GLY A 40 12.12 23.61 -13.30
CA GLY A 40 11.59 23.42 -14.64
C GLY A 40 10.07 23.54 -14.71
N HIS A 41 9.35 23.11 -13.66
CA HIS A 41 7.92 23.34 -13.53
C HIS A 41 7.59 24.83 -13.40
N GLN A 42 8.31 25.55 -12.53
CA GLN A 42 8.12 26.98 -12.32
C GLN A 42 8.45 27.79 -13.59
N VAL A 43 9.54 27.45 -14.27
CA VAL A 43 9.93 28.09 -15.54
C VAL A 43 8.89 27.84 -16.64
N LEU A 44 8.38 26.61 -16.76
CA LEU A 44 7.32 26.28 -17.72
C LEU A 44 6.04 27.07 -17.42
N ALA A 45 5.62 27.12 -16.16
CA ALA A 45 4.45 27.86 -15.73
C ALA A 45 4.57 29.36 -16.04
N ARG A 46 5.73 29.97 -15.74
CA ARG A 46 6.01 31.36 -16.10
C ARG A 46 6.02 31.59 -17.61
N ALA A 47 6.60 30.69 -18.38
CA ALA A 47 6.61 30.77 -19.84
C ALA A 47 5.20 30.66 -20.44
N ALA A 48 4.31 29.90 -19.80
CA ALA A 48 2.90 29.84 -20.12
C ALA A 48 2.15 31.14 -19.79
N GLY A 49 2.61 31.88 -18.78
CA GLY A 49 2.03 33.17 -18.34
C GLY A 49 1.60 33.22 -16.87
N ALA A 50 1.85 32.16 -16.10
CA ALA A 50 1.51 32.11 -14.67
C ALA A 50 2.52 32.89 -13.81
N LYS A 51 2.10 33.25 -12.60
CA LYS A 51 2.92 33.87 -11.57
C LYS A 51 3.56 32.80 -10.68
N THR A 52 4.71 33.15 -10.11
CA THR A 52 5.39 32.38 -9.08
C THR A 52 5.53 33.24 -7.84
N TYR A 53 5.53 32.63 -6.66
CA TYR A 53 5.72 33.34 -5.40
C TYR A 53 6.62 32.54 -4.46
N LYS A 54 7.26 33.25 -3.54
CA LYS A 54 8.04 32.63 -2.47
C LYS A 54 7.10 32.11 -1.40
N LEU A 55 7.27 30.85 -0.99
CA LEU A 55 6.46 30.25 0.07
C LEU A 55 6.67 31.02 1.39
N LYS A 56 5.57 31.33 2.08
CA LYS A 56 5.56 32.16 3.29
C LYS A 56 6.24 31.47 4.48
N TYR A 57 6.10 30.14 4.57
CA TYR A 57 6.79 29.33 5.59
C TYR A 57 8.25 29.18 5.17
N LYS A 58 9.17 29.67 6.03
CA LYS A 58 10.61 29.88 5.73
C LYS A 58 11.36 28.63 5.20
N TYR A 59 10.76 27.45 5.27
CA TYR A 59 11.38 26.18 4.91
C TYR A 59 10.84 25.56 3.61
N GLY A 60 9.89 26.18 2.90
CA GLY A 60 9.33 25.62 1.66
C GLY A 60 8.82 24.18 1.84
N ASN A 61 8.57 23.46 0.75
CA ASN A 61 8.29 22.04 0.82
C ASN A 61 9.60 21.27 0.60
N ARG A 62 10.07 20.62 1.67
CA ARG A 62 11.35 19.93 1.76
C ARG A 62 11.19 18.61 2.52
N GLY A 63 11.30 17.48 1.84
CA GLY A 63 11.19 16.16 2.45
C GLY A 63 10.86 15.07 1.44
N HIS A 64 10.80 13.83 1.92
CA HIS A 64 10.46 12.64 1.11
C HIS A 64 9.04 12.12 1.38
N ASN A 65 8.24 12.91 2.11
CA ASN A 65 6.93 12.52 2.62
C ASN A 65 5.84 13.54 2.25
N GLN A 66 5.98 14.26 1.13
CA GLN A 66 5.04 15.30 0.74
C GLN A 66 3.88 14.69 -0.07
N PRO A 67 2.63 14.73 0.44
CA PRO A 67 1.48 14.15 -0.25
C PRO A 67 0.98 15.06 -1.37
N CYS A 68 0.88 14.50 -2.57
CA CYS A 68 0.39 15.17 -3.78
C CYS A 68 -0.78 14.42 -4.38
N THR A 69 -1.95 15.06 -4.45
CA THR A 69 -3.14 14.48 -5.07
C THR A 69 -3.24 14.88 -6.53
N HIS A 70 -3.51 13.91 -7.39
CA HIS A 70 -3.81 14.12 -8.79
C HIS A 70 -5.25 14.57 -8.99
N GLU A 71 -5.43 15.73 -9.60
CA GLU A 71 -6.73 16.43 -9.72
C GLU A 71 -7.84 15.60 -10.38
N ASN A 72 -7.52 14.80 -11.41
CA ASN A 72 -8.56 14.07 -12.14
C ASN A 72 -8.97 12.73 -11.52
N THR A 73 -8.05 12.08 -10.79
CA THR A 73 -8.28 10.72 -10.27
C THR A 73 -8.50 10.70 -8.76
N GLY A 74 -8.10 11.74 -8.02
CA GLY A 74 -8.09 11.75 -6.57
C GLY A 74 -7.04 10.82 -5.95
N ARG A 75 -6.14 10.24 -6.77
CA ARG A 75 -5.02 9.43 -6.27
C ARG A 75 -3.99 10.34 -5.61
N CYS A 76 -3.58 9.99 -4.40
CA CYS A 76 -2.53 10.65 -3.65
C CYS A 76 -1.24 9.84 -3.72
N PHE A 77 -0.13 10.55 -3.95
CA PHE A 77 1.21 10.00 -4.01
C PHE A 77 2.09 10.66 -2.98
N ILE A 78 3.02 9.91 -2.39
CA ILE A 78 4.06 10.47 -1.56
C ILE A 78 5.22 10.88 -2.45
N THR A 79 5.71 12.11 -2.30
CA THR A 79 6.68 12.69 -3.22
C THR A 79 7.87 13.30 -2.50
N SER A 80 9.02 13.27 -3.18
CA SER A 80 10.22 14.01 -2.79
C SER A 80 10.18 15.44 -3.29
N GLN A 81 10.40 16.39 -2.40
CA GLN A 81 10.37 17.81 -2.73
C GLN A 81 11.53 18.58 -2.11
N ASN A 82 12.00 19.60 -2.82
CA ASN A 82 12.98 20.55 -2.31
C ASN A 82 12.89 21.91 -3.02
N HIS A 83 11.84 22.68 -2.74
CA HIS A 83 11.65 24.02 -3.33
C HIS A 83 11.17 25.05 -2.30
N GLY A 84 11.45 26.33 -2.57
CA GLY A 84 11.02 27.46 -1.75
C GLY A 84 10.09 28.44 -2.47
N PHE A 85 9.77 28.15 -3.73
CA PHE A 85 8.87 28.91 -4.59
C PHE A 85 7.79 27.98 -5.11
N ALA A 86 6.61 28.52 -5.37
CA ALA A 86 5.49 27.78 -5.93
C ALA A 86 4.84 28.57 -7.07
N VAL A 87 4.09 27.85 -7.91
CA VAL A 87 3.25 28.44 -8.95
C VAL A 87 1.91 28.83 -8.36
N ASP A 88 1.44 30.04 -8.67
CA ASP A 88 0.08 30.47 -8.34
C ASP A 88 -0.90 29.86 -9.34
N ALA A 89 -1.55 28.76 -8.96
CA ALA A 89 -2.51 28.05 -9.80
C ALA A 89 -3.68 28.94 -10.28
N SER A 90 -4.07 29.97 -9.51
CA SER A 90 -5.14 30.90 -9.90
C SER A 90 -4.74 31.82 -11.06
N SER A 91 -3.44 31.94 -11.32
CA SER A 91 -2.88 32.75 -12.41
C SER A 91 -2.64 31.96 -13.70
N LEU A 92 -3.00 30.66 -13.73
CA LEU A 92 -2.82 29.83 -14.92
C LEU A 92 -3.68 30.36 -16.07
N PRO A 93 -3.09 30.56 -17.27
CA PRO A 93 -3.84 31.07 -18.41
C PRO A 93 -4.72 29.99 -19.04
N ALA A 94 -5.65 30.42 -19.88
CA ALA A 94 -6.52 29.53 -20.64
C ALA A 94 -5.70 28.47 -21.41
N GLY A 95 -6.15 27.22 -21.31
CA GLY A 95 -5.47 26.08 -21.93
C GLY A 95 -4.50 25.34 -20.99
N TRP A 96 -4.23 25.86 -19.79
CA TRP A 96 -3.50 25.18 -18.72
C TRP A 96 -4.41 24.91 -17.52
N ARG A 97 -4.06 23.87 -16.76
CA ARG A 97 -4.74 23.51 -15.51
C ARG A 97 -3.75 22.91 -14.51
N ALA A 98 -4.10 22.95 -13.23
CA ALA A 98 -3.40 22.18 -12.22
C ALA A 98 -3.49 20.68 -12.55
N LEU A 99 -2.40 19.96 -12.28
CA LEU A 99 -2.28 18.51 -12.46
C LEU A 99 -2.19 17.80 -11.10
N PHE A 100 -1.38 18.34 -10.19
CA PHE A 100 -1.25 17.88 -8.82
C PHE A 100 -1.37 19.06 -7.85
N THR A 101 -1.84 18.79 -6.64
CA THR A 101 -1.93 19.73 -5.52
C THR A 101 -1.43 19.08 -4.24
N ASN A 102 -0.72 19.85 -3.41
CA ASN A 102 -0.22 19.41 -2.12
C ASN A 102 -1.38 19.29 -1.11
N GLU A 103 -1.52 18.14 -0.44
CA GLU A 103 -2.61 17.95 0.54
C GLU A 103 -2.39 18.71 1.86
N ASN A 104 -1.14 19.05 2.20
CA ASN A 104 -0.85 19.73 3.46
C ASN A 104 -1.10 21.24 3.40
N ASP A 105 -0.81 21.88 2.26
CA ASP A 105 -0.83 23.35 2.14
C ASP A 105 -1.54 23.90 0.89
N ALA A 106 -2.14 23.02 0.09
CA ALA A 106 -2.88 23.35 -1.13
C ALA A 106 -2.06 24.10 -2.20
N THR A 107 -0.72 24.03 -2.15
CA THR A 107 0.14 24.60 -3.18
C THR A 107 0.11 23.76 -4.46
N ASN A 108 0.42 24.41 -5.59
CA ASN A 108 0.44 23.73 -6.88
C ASN A 108 1.64 22.80 -7.00
N GLU A 109 1.38 21.54 -7.34
CA GLU A 109 2.40 20.49 -7.43
C GLU A 109 2.62 19.99 -8.87
N GLY A 110 1.89 20.56 -9.82
CA GLY A 110 2.05 20.27 -11.23
C GLY A 110 1.03 20.97 -12.11
N ILE A 111 1.35 21.12 -13.39
CA ILE A 111 0.46 21.68 -14.40
C ILE A 111 0.48 20.85 -15.67
N VAL A 112 -0.61 20.91 -16.43
CA VAL A 112 -0.72 20.25 -17.72
C VAL A 112 -1.45 21.13 -18.72
N HIS A 113 -1.01 21.08 -19.98
CA HIS A 113 -1.71 21.74 -21.07
C HIS A 113 -2.87 20.85 -21.57
N THR A 114 -4.05 21.45 -21.69
CA THR A 114 -5.32 20.78 -22.05
C THR A 114 -5.29 20.05 -23.39
N ASN A 115 -4.49 20.53 -24.36
CA ASN A 115 -4.44 20.01 -25.74
C ASN A 115 -3.04 19.66 -26.28
N LYS A 116 -1.95 20.02 -25.58
CA LYS A 116 -0.57 19.87 -26.09
C LYS A 116 0.19 18.93 -25.15
N PRO A 117 1.26 18.25 -25.61
CA PRO A 117 2.01 17.29 -24.79
C PRO A 117 2.93 17.99 -23.78
N PHE A 118 2.42 18.99 -23.06
CA PHE A 118 3.19 19.77 -22.09
C PHE A 118 2.66 19.49 -20.71
N PHE A 119 3.54 19.10 -19.80
CA PHE A 119 3.21 18.95 -18.39
C PHE A 119 4.44 19.23 -17.54
N SER A 120 4.24 19.43 -16.26
CA SER A 120 5.34 19.55 -15.31
C SER A 120 4.86 19.23 -13.91
N VAL A 121 5.81 18.85 -13.05
CA VAL A 121 5.58 18.57 -11.63
C VAL A 121 6.57 19.35 -10.78
N GLN A 122 6.13 19.81 -9.62
CA GLN A 122 6.93 20.59 -8.69
C GLN A 122 7.81 19.70 -7.80
N PHE A 123 7.38 18.46 -7.56
CA PHE A 123 8.15 17.40 -6.92
C PHE A 123 9.17 16.74 -7.85
N HIS A 124 9.96 15.81 -7.29
CA HIS A 124 11.09 15.13 -7.93
C HIS A 124 10.75 13.65 -8.17
N PRO A 125 10.14 13.29 -9.33
CA PRO A 125 9.85 11.91 -9.67
C PRO A 125 11.12 11.07 -9.90
N GLU A 126 12.31 11.68 -9.96
CA GLU A 126 13.60 11.00 -9.96
C GLU A 126 14.07 10.55 -8.56
N HIS A 127 13.33 10.92 -7.50
CA HIS A 127 13.33 10.31 -6.15
C HIS A 127 14.70 10.03 -5.49
N THR A 128 15.79 10.66 -5.90
CA THR A 128 17.14 10.33 -5.40
C THR A 128 17.57 11.39 -4.37
N ALA A 129 17.10 11.36 -3.11
CA ALA A 129 16.42 10.27 -2.37
C ALA A 129 14.87 10.42 -2.20
N GLY A 130 14.20 9.34 -1.77
CA GLY A 130 12.76 9.24 -1.47
C GLY A 130 11.98 8.20 -2.32
N PRO A 131 10.63 8.27 -2.34
CA PRO A 131 9.77 7.24 -2.92
C PRO A 131 9.75 7.26 -4.45
N THR A 132 9.67 6.08 -5.06
CA THR A 132 9.67 5.85 -6.52
C THR A 132 8.27 5.95 -7.16
N ASP A 133 7.26 6.32 -6.38
CA ASP A 133 5.83 6.24 -6.72
C ASP A 133 5.41 7.05 -7.97
N CYS A 134 6.23 8.00 -8.40
CA CYS A 134 5.96 8.90 -9.53
C CYS A 134 6.89 8.72 -10.74
N GLU A 135 7.70 7.66 -10.79
CA GLU A 135 8.61 7.38 -11.92
C GLU A 135 7.88 7.24 -13.26
N PHE A 136 6.62 6.76 -13.25
CA PHE A 136 5.79 6.59 -14.45
C PHE A 136 5.63 7.87 -15.29
N LEU A 137 5.87 9.05 -14.71
CA LEU A 137 5.86 10.33 -15.44
C LEU A 137 6.98 10.39 -16.50
N PHE A 138 8.11 9.72 -16.27
CA PHE A 138 9.16 9.58 -17.27
C PHE A 138 8.71 8.68 -18.43
N ASP A 139 8.02 7.58 -18.16
CA ASP A 139 7.45 6.72 -19.20
C ASP A 139 6.46 7.49 -20.07
N VAL A 140 5.58 8.29 -19.44
CA VAL A 140 4.67 9.21 -20.14
C VAL A 140 5.41 10.15 -21.08
N PHE A 141 6.47 10.77 -20.61
CA PHE A 141 7.26 11.70 -21.42
C PHE A 141 7.98 10.99 -22.58
N ILE A 142 8.65 9.88 -22.30
CA ILE A 142 9.42 9.11 -23.29
C ILE A 142 8.50 8.53 -24.37
N ASP A 143 7.34 7.99 -24.00
CA ASP A 143 6.38 7.46 -24.95
C ASP A 143 5.76 8.57 -25.81
N ALA A 144 5.51 9.74 -25.22
CA ALA A 144 5.12 10.91 -26.00
C ALA A 144 6.21 11.27 -27.03
N VAL A 145 7.50 11.27 -26.64
CA VAL A 145 8.61 11.55 -27.56
C VAL A 145 8.71 10.51 -28.68
N LYS A 146 8.62 9.20 -28.36
CA LYS A 146 8.62 8.12 -29.35
C LYS A 146 7.47 8.27 -30.36
N SER A 147 6.28 8.65 -29.88
CA SER A 147 5.10 8.86 -30.73
C SER A 147 5.31 10.02 -31.72
N VAL A 148 5.88 11.17 -31.28
CA VAL A 148 6.25 12.27 -32.19
C VAL A 148 7.16 11.75 -33.29
N LYS A 149 8.19 11.00 -32.90
CA LYS A 149 9.26 10.56 -33.81
C LYS A 149 8.73 9.63 -34.90
N LYS A 150 7.69 8.85 -34.60
CA LYS A 150 7.01 7.97 -35.57
C LYS A 150 5.99 8.71 -36.45
N GLY A 151 5.75 10.01 -36.23
CA GLY A 151 4.73 10.78 -36.94
C GLY A 151 3.30 10.41 -36.54
N GLU A 152 3.14 9.74 -35.39
CA GLU A 152 1.84 9.31 -34.89
C GLU A 152 1.07 10.52 -34.36
N ALA A 153 -0.11 10.80 -34.92
CA ALA A 153 -1.02 11.83 -34.42
C ALA A 153 -1.69 11.43 -33.09
N CYS A 154 -1.57 10.16 -32.71
CA CYS A 154 -2.13 9.57 -31.50
C CYS A 154 -1.01 9.07 -30.59
N TRP A 155 -0.87 9.71 -29.44
CA TRP A 155 -0.05 9.27 -28.32
C TRP A 155 -0.74 8.04 -27.68
N TYR A 156 -0.34 6.84 -28.08
CA TYR A 156 -0.80 5.61 -27.44
C TYR A 156 0.29 5.08 -26.52
N PHE A 157 -0.12 4.77 -25.30
CA PHE A 157 0.76 4.26 -24.26
C PHE A 157 1.13 2.82 -24.54
N SER A 158 2.43 2.55 -24.55
CA SER A 158 3.00 1.22 -24.61
C SER A 158 3.65 0.91 -23.25
N LEU A 159 2.97 1.24 -22.15
CA LEU A 159 3.19 0.55 -20.89
C LEU A 159 2.56 -0.84 -21.06
N MET A 160 3.37 -1.87 -20.86
CA MET A 160 3.06 -3.25 -21.21
C MET A 160 1.67 -3.68 -20.69
N GLU A 161 0.90 -4.30 -21.58
CA GLU A 161 -0.19 -5.24 -21.27
C GLU A 161 -1.32 -4.75 -20.37
N ASN A 162 -2.09 -3.81 -20.91
CA ASN A 162 -3.46 -3.55 -20.46
C ASN A 162 -4.43 -4.66 -20.94
N MET A 163 -4.29 -5.90 -20.41
CA MET A 163 -5.25 -6.99 -20.66
C MET A 163 -6.68 -6.55 -20.29
N ALA A 164 -6.87 -5.69 -19.29
CA ALA A 164 -8.20 -5.19 -18.91
C ALA A 164 -8.86 -4.28 -19.97
N ALA A 165 -8.08 -3.47 -20.70
CA ALA A 165 -8.63 -2.59 -21.75
C ALA A 165 -8.96 -3.36 -23.03
N VAL A 166 -8.15 -4.37 -23.38
CA VAL A 166 -8.39 -5.24 -24.55
C VAL A 166 -9.55 -6.21 -24.30
N VAL A 167 -9.66 -6.76 -23.08
CA VAL A 167 -10.75 -7.68 -22.71
C VAL A 167 -12.10 -6.97 -22.56
N SER A 168 -12.12 -5.67 -22.24
CA SER A 168 -13.36 -4.90 -22.02
C SER A 168 -13.91 -4.16 -23.26
N GLY A 169 -13.27 -4.27 -24.43
CA GLY A 169 -13.77 -3.71 -25.69
C GLY A 169 -13.97 -2.18 -25.68
N ARG A 170 -13.29 -1.45 -24.78
CA ARG A 170 -13.48 0.00 -24.64
C ARG A 170 -12.76 0.78 -25.75
N PRO A 171 -13.34 1.85 -26.33
CA PRO A 171 -12.71 2.61 -27.40
C PRO A 171 -11.44 3.32 -26.91
N LEU A 172 -10.34 3.11 -27.65
CA LEU A 172 -9.04 3.76 -27.43
C LEU A 172 -9.16 5.28 -27.68
N THR A 173 -9.01 6.11 -26.65
CA THR A 173 -9.22 7.56 -26.78
C THR A 173 -8.00 8.30 -27.33
N LYS A 174 -8.20 9.13 -28.37
CA LYS A 174 -7.19 10.00 -29.01
C LYS A 174 -6.36 10.81 -27.99
N GLY A 175 -5.04 10.77 -28.17
CA GLY A 175 -4.05 11.02 -27.12
C GLY A 175 -3.86 12.48 -26.69
N ARG A 176 -3.62 12.63 -25.38
CA ARG A 176 -3.14 13.83 -24.68
C ARG A 176 -2.34 13.34 -23.48
N VAL A 177 -1.21 13.99 -23.14
CA VAL A 177 -0.39 13.60 -21.98
C VAL A 177 -1.17 13.64 -20.66
N ASP A 178 -2.15 14.53 -20.56
CA ASP A 178 -3.12 14.57 -19.47
C ASP A 178 -3.87 13.23 -19.29
N LYS A 179 -4.53 12.77 -20.36
CA LYS A 179 -5.32 11.53 -20.34
C LYS A 179 -4.45 10.31 -20.09
N ALA A 180 -3.23 10.37 -20.57
CA ALA A 180 -2.23 9.35 -20.35
C ALA A 180 -1.78 9.23 -18.90
N ILE A 181 -1.41 10.35 -18.27
CA ILE A 181 -1.11 10.41 -16.84
C ILE A 181 -2.32 9.90 -16.05
N THR A 182 -3.51 10.42 -16.36
CA THR A 182 -4.77 9.97 -15.76
C THR A 182 -4.97 8.47 -15.91
N ALA A 183 -4.76 7.90 -17.10
CA ALA A 183 -4.94 6.48 -17.36
C ALA A 183 -3.89 5.61 -16.66
N ALA A 184 -2.64 6.06 -16.54
CA ALA A 184 -1.56 5.34 -15.89
C ALA A 184 -1.83 5.15 -14.38
N ILE A 185 -2.55 6.07 -13.75
CA ILE A 185 -2.82 6.05 -12.31
C ILE A 185 -4.29 5.85 -11.96
N ARG A 186 -5.18 5.71 -12.96
CA ARG A 186 -6.61 5.56 -12.69
C ARG A 186 -6.85 4.24 -11.96
N TYR A 187 -7.56 4.34 -10.86
CA TYR A 187 -8.06 3.18 -10.12
C TYR A 187 -9.56 3.33 -9.89
N ASP A 188 -10.33 2.42 -10.46
CA ASP A 188 -11.77 2.32 -10.20
C ASP A 188 -11.97 1.24 -9.13
N SER A 189 -12.17 1.66 -7.87
CA SER A 189 -12.33 0.72 -6.75
C SER A 189 -13.52 -0.20 -6.94
N THR A 190 -13.31 -1.49 -6.75
CA THR A 190 -14.38 -2.50 -6.68
C THR A 190 -14.88 -2.68 -5.24
N TYR A 191 -14.20 -2.10 -4.26
CA TYR A 191 -14.54 -2.22 -2.85
C TYR A 191 -15.65 -1.24 -2.47
N THR A 192 -16.88 -1.74 -2.37
CA THR A 192 -18.05 -0.93 -2.00
C THR A 192 -18.45 -1.20 -0.56
N VAL A 193 -18.35 -0.20 0.31
CA VAL A 193 -18.86 -0.27 1.69
C VAL A 193 -20.30 0.22 1.72
N LYS A 194 -21.24 -0.65 2.08
CA LYS A 194 -22.63 -0.24 2.31
C LYS A 194 -22.69 0.64 3.57
N PRO A 195 -23.61 1.62 3.65
CA PRO A 195 -23.79 2.40 4.88
C PRO A 195 -24.03 1.49 6.10
N GLN A 196 -23.19 1.65 7.12
CA GLN A 196 -23.20 0.81 8.31
C GLN A 196 -24.01 1.46 9.42
N LYS A 197 -24.91 0.69 10.05
CA LYS A 197 -25.72 1.18 11.18
C LYS A 197 -25.29 0.59 12.52
N LYS A 198 -24.75 -0.63 12.48
CA LYS A 198 -24.26 -1.36 13.64
C LYS A 198 -23.12 -2.28 13.19
N VAL A 199 -21.96 -2.16 13.80
CA VAL A 199 -20.77 -2.97 13.47
C VAL A 199 -20.39 -3.83 14.67
N LEU A 200 -20.15 -5.11 14.38
CA LEU A 200 -19.58 -6.05 15.33
C LEU A 200 -18.05 -6.00 15.26
N VAL A 201 -17.39 -5.85 16.39
CA VAL A 201 -15.93 -5.91 16.53
C VAL A 201 -15.57 -7.15 17.33
N LEU A 202 -14.70 -7.99 16.78
CA LEU A 202 -14.14 -9.14 17.50
C LEU A 202 -12.85 -8.69 18.21
N GLY A 203 -12.84 -8.77 19.54
CA GLY A 203 -11.67 -8.46 20.36
C GLY A 203 -10.62 -9.58 20.29
N SER A 204 -9.59 -9.49 21.14
CA SER A 204 -8.48 -10.45 21.12
C SER A 204 -8.72 -11.77 21.86
N GLY A 205 -9.69 -11.80 22.78
CA GLY A 205 -9.77 -12.93 23.69
C GLY A 205 -8.79 -12.81 24.86
N GLY A 206 -8.43 -13.95 25.45
CA GLY A 206 -7.43 -14.01 26.53
C GLY A 206 -6.03 -13.64 26.03
N LEU A 207 -5.18 -13.15 26.93
CA LEU A 207 -3.78 -12.88 26.63
C LEU A 207 -3.01 -14.20 26.52
N THR A 208 -2.33 -14.43 25.41
CA THR A 208 -1.43 -15.56 25.20
C THR A 208 -0.05 -15.05 24.76
N ILE A 209 1.00 -15.87 24.93
CA ILE A 209 2.32 -15.55 24.38
C ILE A 209 2.16 -15.38 22.85
N GLY A 210 2.69 -14.27 22.31
CA GLY A 210 2.52 -13.89 20.91
C GLY A 210 1.19 -13.21 20.55
N GLN A 211 0.27 -13.02 21.50
CA GLN A 211 -0.98 -12.27 21.29
C GLN A 211 -1.33 -11.45 22.55
N ALA A 212 -0.74 -10.27 22.67
CA ALA A 212 -0.72 -9.48 23.90
C ALA A 212 -1.71 -8.30 23.89
N GLY A 213 -1.37 -7.23 24.61
CA GLY A 213 -2.21 -6.04 24.79
C GLY A 213 -2.32 -5.12 23.57
N GLU A 214 -1.55 -5.35 22.50
CA GLU A 214 -1.63 -4.56 21.26
C GLU A 214 -3.05 -4.55 20.67
N PHE A 215 -3.76 -5.67 20.75
CA PHE A 215 -5.12 -5.80 20.26
C PHE A 215 -6.17 -5.16 21.18
N ASP A 216 -5.84 -4.94 22.46
CA ASP A 216 -6.68 -4.10 23.32
C ASP A 216 -6.64 -2.65 22.85
N TYR A 217 -5.44 -2.14 22.58
CA TYR A 217 -5.26 -0.81 22.01
C TYR A 217 -5.92 -0.67 20.63
N SER A 218 -5.63 -1.59 19.70
CA SER A 218 -6.14 -1.54 18.34
C SER A 218 -7.67 -1.67 18.29
N GLY A 219 -8.26 -2.59 19.07
CA GLY A 219 -9.71 -2.73 19.19
C GLY A 219 -10.37 -1.46 19.75
N ALA A 220 -9.76 -0.83 20.75
CA ALA A 220 -10.24 0.43 21.30
C ALA A 220 -10.21 1.59 20.28
N GLN A 221 -9.16 1.69 19.45
CA GLN A 221 -9.09 2.68 18.37
C GLN A 221 -10.16 2.42 17.29
N ALA A 222 -10.39 1.16 16.92
CA ALA A 222 -11.45 0.80 15.97
C ALA A 222 -12.84 1.21 16.49
N LEU A 223 -13.13 0.96 17.77
CA LEU A 223 -14.39 1.39 18.40
C LEU A 223 -14.53 2.91 18.43
N LYS A 224 -13.44 3.63 18.72
CA LYS A 224 -13.42 5.10 18.69
C LYS A 224 -13.74 5.64 17.29
N ALA A 225 -13.09 5.11 16.25
CA ALA A 225 -13.32 5.53 14.87
C ALA A 225 -14.78 5.28 14.43
N LEU A 226 -15.35 4.11 14.75
CA LEU A 226 -16.76 3.82 14.47
C LEU A 226 -17.71 4.81 15.18
N LYS A 227 -17.38 5.19 16.42
CA LYS A 227 -18.17 6.13 17.20
C LYS A 227 -18.13 7.55 16.63
N GLU A 228 -16.98 8.00 16.15
CA GLU A 228 -16.82 9.30 15.46
C GLU A 228 -17.67 9.39 14.19
N GLU A 229 -17.82 8.27 13.48
CA GLU A 229 -18.71 8.12 12.32
C GLU A 229 -20.19 7.89 12.69
N GLY A 230 -20.54 7.91 13.99
CA GLY A 230 -21.92 7.72 14.47
C GLY A 230 -22.46 6.29 14.29
N ILE A 231 -21.58 5.30 14.11
CA ILE A 231 -21.95 3.89 13.92
C ILE A 231 -22.08 3.21 15.28
N ARG A 232 -23.18 2.49 15.50
CA ARG A 232 -23.35 1.71 16.74
C ARG A 232 -22.40 0.53 16.78
N THR A 233 -21.87 0.22 17.95
CA THR A 233 -20.80 -0.78 18.12
C THR A 233 -21.23 -1.91 19.03
N VAL A 234 -20.90 -3.14 18.61
CA VAL A 234 -21.01 -4.35 19.42
C VAL A 234 -19.62 -4.93 19.55
N LEU A 235 -19.15 -5.18 20.75
CA LEU A 235 -17.87 -5.83 21.02
C LEU A 235 -18.10 -7.22 21.60
N ILE A 236 -17.39 -8.23 21.09
CA ILE A 236 -17.23 -9.52 21.77
C ILE A 236 -15.78 -9.62 22.24
N ASN A 237 -15.58 -9.67 23.56
CA ASN A 237 -14.28 -9.97 24.15
C ASN A 237 -14.46 -10.61 25.53
N PRO A 238 -14.00 -11.85 25.76
CA PRO A 238 -14.08 -12.51 27.07
C PRO A 238 -13.12 -11.90 28.11
N ASN A 239 -12.08 -11.18 27.70
CA ASN A 239 -11.10 -10.61 28.61
C ASN A 239 -11.61 -9.31 29.26
N VAL A 240 -12.06 -9.46 30.51
CA VAL A 240 -12.59 -8.36 31.36
C VAL A 240 -11.54 -7.32 31.76
N ALA A 241 -10.24 -7.63 31.61
CA ALA A 241 -9.14 -6.77 32.03
C ALA A 241 -8.58 -5.95 30.85
N THR A 242 -9.46 -5.41 30.00
CA THR A 242 -9.09 -4.67 28.79
C THR A 242 -9.73 -3.28 28.74
N VAL A 243 -9.04 -2.31 28.16
CA VAL A 243 -9.55 -0.95 27.95
C VAL A 243 -10.74 -0.98 26.99
N GLN A 244 -10.70 -1.78 25.93
CA GLN A 244 -11.80 -1.85 24.96
C GLN A 244 -13.13 -2.35 25.56
N THR A 245 -13.11 -3.10 26.67
CA THR A 245 -14.33 -3.54 27.38
C THR A 245 -14.82 -2.54 28.43
N SER A 246 -14.09 -1.44 28.64
CA SER A 246 -14.49 -0.38 29.57
C SER A 246 -15.75 0.35 29.11
N LYS A 247 -16.53 0.82 30.08
CA LYS A 247 -17.80 1.52 29.83
C LYS A 247 -17.57 2.74 28.92
N GLY A 248 -18.31 2.80 27.80
CA GLY A 248 -18.30 3.94 26.88
C GLY A 248 -17.44 3.78 25.63
N PHE A 249 -16.67 2.70 25.52
CA PHE A 249 -15.93 2.32 24.30
C PHE A 249 -16.85 1.67 23.27
N ALA A 250 -17.60 0.63 23.65
CA ALA A 250 -18.65 0.04 22.82
C ALA A 250 -20.05 0.37 23.37
N ASP A 251 -21.07 0.38 22.51
CA ASP A 251 -22.47 0.51 22.94
C ASP A 251 -22.96 -0.78 23.63
N PHE A 252 -22.54 -1.93 23.11
CA PHE A 252 -22.85 -3.24 23.66
C PHE A 252 -21.59 -4.08 23.78
N THR A 253 -21.29 -4.57 24.99
CA THR A 253 -20.13 -5.44 25.25
C THR A 253 -20.60 -6.81 25.69
N TYR A 254 -20.12 -7.84 25.01
CA TYR A 254 -20.38 -9.25 25.28
C TYR A 254 -19.10 -9.92 25.80
N PHE A 255 -19.13 -10.33 27.07
CA PHE A 255 -18.07 -11.14 27.69
C PHE A 255 -18.28 -12.62 27.35
N LEU A 256 -18.16 -12.95 26.07
CA LEU A 256 -18.32 -14.30 25.54
C LEU A 256 -17.03 -14.77 24.87
N PRO A 257 -16.74 -16.08 24.86
CA PRO A 257 -15.66 -16.63 24.05
C PRO A 257 -15.81 -16.26 22.58
N ILE A 258 -14.68 -16.02 21.90
CA ILE A 258 -14.65 -15.74 20.45
C ILE A 258 -14.63 -17.07 19.71
N THR A 259 -15.75 -17.78 19.77
CA THR A 259 -15.98 -18.99 19.00
C THR A 259 -17.16 -18.77 18.06
N LYS A 260 -17.19 -19.57 17.01
CA LYS A 260 -18.22 -19.53 15.96
C LYS A 260 -19.64 -19.53 16.52
N GLU A 261 -19.92 -20.37 17.51
CA GLU A 261 -21.25 -20.53 18.10
C GLU A 261 -21.72 -19.24 18.77
N TYR A 262 -20.88 -18.67 19.64
CA TYR A 262 -21.21 -17.44 20.36
C TYR A 262 -21.28 -16.23 19.43
N VAL A 263 -20.38 -16.14 18.45
CA VAL A 263 -20.41 -15.04 17.47
C VAL A 263 -21.68 -15.12 16.63
N ILE A 264 -22.10 -16.31 16.19
CA ILE A 264 -23.37 -16.51 15.48
C ILE A 264 -24.56 -16.05 16.34
N ASP A 265 -24.59 -16.39 17.63
CA ASP A 265 -25.69 -16.01 18.50
C ASP A 265 -25.76 -14.50 18.74
N VAL A 266 -24.62 -13.82 18.85
CA VAL A 266 -24.56 -12.36 18.87
C VAL A 266 -25.01 -11.76 17.55
N ILE A 267 -24.62 -12.32 16.39
CA ILE A 267 -25.09 -11.87 15.08
C ILE A 267 -26.61 -12.00 14.96
N LYS A 268 -27.20 -13.12 15.41
CA LYS A 268 -28.66 -13.33 15.41
C LYS A 268 -29.39 -12.30 16.26
N LYS A 269 -28.85 -11.98 17.44
CA LYS A 269 -29.46 -11.05 18.41
C LYS A 269 -29.29 -9.60 17.97
N GLU A 270 -28.08 -9.20 17.64
CA GLU A 270 -27.73 -7.80 17.39
C GLU A 270 -28.00 -7.33 15.97
N ARG A 271 -28.03 -8.27 15.01
CA ARG A 271 -28.21 -8.00 13.57
C ARG A 271 -27.27 -6.89 13.08
N PRO A 272 -25.94 -7.05 13.26
CA PRO A 272 -24.98 -6.07 12.73
C PRO A 272 -25.04 -6.04 11.19
N THR A 273 -24.77 -4.89 10.60
CA THR A 273 -24.66 -4.74 9.14
C THR A 273 -23.23 -4.96 8.65
N GLY A 274 -22.25 -4.89 9.57
CA GLY A 274 -20.85 -5.10 9.25
C GLY A 274 -20.06 -5.69 10.42
N ILE A 275 -18.88 -6.21 10.11
CA ILE A 275 -17.97 -6.83 11.08
C ILE A 275 -16.52 -6.40 10.83
N LEU A 276 -15.78 -6.15 11.92
CA LEU A 276 -14.33 -5.98 11.93
C LEU A 276 -13.68 -7.13 12.70
N CYS A 277 -12.80 -7.86 12.04
CA CYS A 277 -12.11 -9.04 12.60
C CYS A 277 -10.58 -8.93 12.57
N THR A 278 -10.01 -7.84 12.07
CA THR A 278 -8.56 -7.63 11.92
C THR A 278 -7.90 -6.94 13.12
N PHE A 279 -8.65 -6.66 14.19
CA PHE A 279 -8.15 -5.98 15.40
C PHE A 279 -8.06 -6.88 16.63
N GLY A 280 -8.38 -8.17 16.47
CA GLY A 280 -8.45 -9.16 17.56
C GLY A 280 -7.43 -10.29 17.46
N GLY A 281 -6.34 -10.09 16.73
CA GLY A 281 -5.30 -11.11 16.54
C GLY A 281 -5.80 -12.40 15.87
N GLN A 282 -5.03 -13.47 16.01
CA GLN A 282 -5.30 -14.75 15.37
C GLN A 282 -6.65 -15.35 15.79
N THR A 283 -7.03 -15.15 17.06
CA THR A 283 -8.29 -15.68 17.60
C THR A 283 -9.50 -15.13 16.83
N ALA A 284 -9.55 -13.82 16.59
CA ALA A 284 -10.62 -13.19 15.82
C ALA A 284 -10.57 -13.58 14.34
N LEU A 285 -9.37 -13.65 13.75
CA LEU A 285 -9.18 -14.03 12.35
C LEU A 285 -9.65 -15.45 12.06
N ASN A 286 -9.23 -16.43 12.87
CA ASN A 286 -9.63 -17.83 12.71
C ASN A 286 -11.16 -17.97 12.83
N CYS A 287 -11.76 -17.32 13.84
CA CYS A 287 -13.21 -17.33 13.99
C CYS A 287 -13.91 -16.72 12.76
N ALA A 288 -13.40 -15.63 12.21
CA ALA A 288 -13.97 -15.01 11.01
C ALA A 288 -13.84 -15.89 9.76
N ILE A 289 -12.72 -16.61 9.62
CA ILE A 289 -12.51 -17.60 8.55
C ILE A 289 -13.53 -18.73 8.64
N ASP A 290 -13.78 -19.27 9.85
CA ASP A 290 -14.75 -20.34 10.04
C ASP A 290 -16.19 -19.89 9.77
N LEU A 291 -16.54 -18.66 10.12
CA LEU A 291 -17.84 -18.06 9.82
C LEU A 291 -18.01 -17.82 8.31
N TYR A 292 -16.93 -17.42 7.62
CA TYR A 292 -16.91 -17.21 6.18
C TYR A 292 -17.09 -18.52 5.42
N LYS A 293 -16.35 -19.57 5.79
CA LYS A 293 -16.45 -20.91 5.17
C LYS A 293 -17.86 -21.50 5.27
N ASP A 294 -18.57 -21.20 6.35
CA ASP A 294 -19.95 -21.63 6.57
C ASP A 294 -21.01 -20.74 5.93
N GLY A 295 -20.61 -19.65 5.24
CA GLY A 295 -21.54 -18.73 4.60
C GLY A 295 -22.37 -17.89 5.59
N ILE A 296 -21.95 -17.76 6.85
CA ILE A 296 -22.70 -17.04 7.88
C ILE A 296 -22.85 -15.56 7.53
N PHE A 297 -21.79 -14.93 7.02
CA PHE A 297 -21.84 -13.51 6.66
C PHE A 297 -22.88 -13.24 5.56
N GLU A 298 -22.99 -14.12 4.56
CA GLU A 298 -24.01 -14.02 3.51
C GLU A 298 -25.40 -14.29 4.07
N GLN A 299 -25.56 -15.37 4.86
CA GLN A 299 -26.83 -15.75 5.47
C GLN A 299 -27.46 -14.64 6.30
N PHE A 300 -26.64 -13.86 7.01
CA PHE A 300 -27.09 -12.77 7.87
C PHE A 300 -26.91 -11.38 7.25
N ASN A 301 -26.43 -11.30 6.00
CA ASN A 301 -26.13 -10.05 5.29
C ASN A 301 -25.22 -9.11 6.11
N VAL A 302 -24.16 -9.68 6.68
CA VAL A 302 -23.11 -8.97 7.44
C VAL A 302 -21.93 -8.74 6.50
N GLN A 303 -21.56 -7.48 6.27
CA GLN A 303 -20.41 -7.13 5.44
C GLN A 303 -19.11 -7.21 6.25
N VAL A 304 -18.12 -7.97 5.80
CA VAL A 304 -16.75 -7.87 6.33
C VAL A 304 -16.15 -6.55 5.89
N LEU A 305 -15.71 -5.74 6.85
CA LEU A 305 -15.12 -4.42 6.62
C LEU A 305 -13.59 -4.52 6.68
N GLY A 306 -12.92 -3.88 5.72
CA GLY A 306 -11.46 -3.91 5.57
C GLY A 306 -11.03 -5.03 4.63
N THR A 307 -9.92 -5.69 4.96
CA THR A 307 -9.33 -6.76 4.15
C THR A 307 -10.31 -7.92 3.98
N PRO A 308 -10.60 -8.36 2.74
CA PRO A 308 -11.48 -9.51 2.50
C PRO A 308 -10.95 -10.78 3.17
N ILE A 309 -11.86 -11.63 3.68
CA ILE A 309 -11.48 -12.90 4.32
C ILE A 309 -10.67 -13.80 3.37
N GLN A 310 -10.98 -13.77 2.07
CA GLN A 310 -10.20 -14.51 1.08
C GLN A 310 -8.75 -14.05 1.02
N THR A 311 -8.49 -12.74 1.08
CA THR A 311 -7.12 -12.20 1.12
C THR A 311 -6.40 -12.63 2.39
N ILE A 312 -7.08 -12.58 3.55
CA ILE A 312 -6.53 -13.08 4.83
C ILE A 312 -6.16 -14.56 4.72
N MET A 313 -7.04 -15.39 4.16
CA MET A 313 -6.73 -16.81 3.96
C MET A 313 -5.55 -17.04 3.02
N ASN A 314 -5.40 -16.22 1.97
CA ASN A 314 -4.27 -16.32 1.04
C ASN A 314 -2.94 -15.91 1.69
N THR A 315 -2.95 -14.97 2.65
CA THR A 315 -1.73 -14.55 3.36
C THR A 315 -1.32 -15.50 4.48
N GLU A 316 -2.29 -16.14 5.14
CA GLU A 316 -2.04 -17.13 6.20
C GLU A 316 -1.59 -18.50 5.64
N ASP A 317 -1.97 -18.81 4.40
CA ASP A 317 -1.58 -20.01 3.68
C ASP A 317 -0.25 -19.80 2.95
N ARG A 318 0.82 -20.45 3.43
CA ARG A 318 2.18 -20.20 2.92
C ARG A 318 2.35 -20.54 1.44
N GLU A 319 1.67 -21.58 0.95
CA GLU A 319 1.78 -21.96 -0.46
C GLU A 319 1.14 -20.89 -1.35
N LYS A 320 -0.09 -20.48 -1.01
CA LYS A 320 -0.78 -19.40 -1.73
C LYS A 320 -0.05 -18.08 -1.64
N PHE A 321 0.48 -17.73 -0.47
CA PHE A 321 1.29 -16.53 -0.31
C PHE A 321 2.49 -16.53 -1.25
N ASN A 322 3.23 -17.64 -1.32
CA ASN A 322 4.37 -17.78 -2.22
C ASN A 322 3.95 -17.66 -3.69
N GLU A 323 2.82 -18.26 -4.08
CA GLU A 323 2.28 -18.16 -5.44
C GLU A 323 1.93 -16.71 -5.83
N GLU A 324 1.22 -16.00 -4.96
CA GLU A 324 0.82 -14.60 -5.17
C GLU A 324 2.03 -13.68 -5.30
N VAL A 325 3.03 -13.80 -4.41
CA VAL A 325 4.27 -13.02 -4.47
C VAL A 325 5.06 -13.34 -5.74
N THR A 326 5.18 -14.62 -6.10
CA THR A 326 5.90 -15.02 -7.33
C THR A 326 5.18 -14.52 -8.58
N SER A 327 3.84 -14.42 -8.56
CA SER A 327 3.04 -13.98 -9.71
C SER A 327 3.34 -12.53 -10.15
N ILE A 328 3.80 -11.69 -9.22
CA ILE A 328 4.19 -10.30 -9.48
C ILE A 328 5.71 -10.15 -9.75
N GLY A 329 6.44 -11.26 -9.86
CA GLY A 329 7.89 -11.28 -10.11
C GLY A 329 8.75 -11.07 -8.86
N GLU A 330 8.15 -11.05 -7.67
CA GLU A 330 8.86 -10.94 -6.40
C GLU A 330 9.36 -12.30 -5.90
N GLN A 331 10.35 -12.27 -5.00
CA GLN A 331 11.05 -13.47 -4.55
C GLN A 331 10.70 -13.84 -3.12
N VAL A 332 10.44 -15.13 -2.90
CA VAL A 332 10.32 -15.73 -1.57
C VAL A 332 11.47 -16.69 -1.31
N ALA A 333 11.80 -16.90 -0.04
CA ALA A 333 12.78 -17.91 0.35
C ALA A 333 12.35 -19.29 -0.21
N PRO A 334 13.25 -20.01 -0.90
CA PRO A 334 12.94 -21.36 -1.39
C PRO A 334 12.47 -22.24 -0.25
N SER A 335 11.28 -22.83 -0.39
CA SER A 335 10.63 -23.58 0.67
C SER A 335 9.82 -24.77 0.14
N ARG A 336 9.64 -25.77 1.00
CA ARG A 336 8.85 -26.98 0.71
C ARG A 336 8.10 -27.41 1.97
N ALA A 337 6.81 -27.69 1.81
CA ALA A 337 6.02 -28.33 2.85
C ALA A 337 6.25 -29.85 2.84
N ALA A 338 6.23 -30.46 4.02
CA ALA A 338 6.29 -31.90 4.19
C ALA A 338 5.36 -32.36 5.31
N THR A 339 4.62 -33.44 5.07
CA THR A 339 3.73 -34.08 6.06
C THR A 339 4.35 -35.34 6.67
N THR A 340 5.55 -35.71 6.23
CA THR A 340 6.27 -36.89 6.73
C THR A 340 7.73 -36.54 6.98
N LEU A 341 8.36 -37.29 7.89
CA LEU A 341 9.78 -37.14 8.17
C LEU A 341 10.65 -37.34 6.92
N GLN A 342 10.31 -38.34 6.09
CA GLN A 342 11.05 -38.58 4.84
C GLN A 342 10.88 -37.41 3.86
N GLY A 343 9.66 -36.89 3.71
CA GLY A 343 9.43 -35.70 2.87
C GLY A 343 10.21 -34.47 3.35
N ALA A 344 10.36 -34.30 4.66
CA ALA A 344 11.18 -33.22 5.23
C ALA A 344 12.67 -33.39 4.89
N ILE A 345 13.18 -34.63 4.94
CA ILE A 345 14.56 -34.97 4.56
C ILE A 345 14.78 -34.69 3.07
N ASP A 346 13.89 -35.18 2.20
CA ASP A 346 13.99 -34.99 0.74
C ASP A 346 13.96 -33.50 0.38
N ALA A 347 13.09 -32.72 1.05
CA ALA A 347 13.02 -31.27 0.91
C ALA A 347 14.33 -30.58 1.31
N ALA A 348 14.91 -30.95 2.44
CA ALA A 348 16.16 -30.35 2.91
C ALA A 348 17.36 -30.72 2.03
N GLU A 349 17.40 -31.95 1.50
CA GLU A 349 18.43 -32.39 0.55
C GLU A 349 18.34 -31.63 -0.78
N LEU A 350 17.11 -31.34 -1.25
CA LEU A 350 16.88 -30.51 -2.43
C LEU A 350 17.29 -29.04 -2.22
N LEU A 351 16.92 -28.45 -1.08
CA LEU A 351 17.21 -27.04 -0.76
C LEU A 351 18.69 -26.83 -0.36
N GLY A 352 19.34 -27.88 0.12
CA GLY A 352 20.68 -27.88 0.69
C GLY A 352 20.74 -27.23 2.07
N TYR A 353 21.49 -27.83 2.98
CA TYR A 353 21.72 -27.27 4.32
C TYR A 353 22.56 -25.98 4.30
N PRO A 354 22.43 -25.11 5.32
CA PRO A 354 21.46 -25.18 6.42
C PRO A 354 20.03 -24.81 5.99
N VAL A 355 19.04 -25.39 6.69
CA VAL A 355 17.61 -25.12 6.51
C VAL A 355 16.95 -24.72 7.82
N LEU A 356 15.82 -24.02 7.74
CA LEU A 356 14.93 -23.72 8.86
C LEU A 356 13.73 -24.66 8.78
N VAL A 357 13.43 -25.37 9.87
CA VAL A 357 12.22 -26.18 10.02
C VAL A 357 11.21 -25.37 10.83
N ARG A 358 9.96 -25.28 10.37
CA ARG A 358 8.86 -24.63 11.09
C ARG A 358 7.65 -25.54 11.13
N ALA A 359 6.99 -25.65 12.28
CA ALA A 359 5.68 -26.30 12.36
C ALA A 359 4.61 -25.40 11.70
N ALA A 360 3.70 -25.98 10.92
CA ALA A 360 2.56 -25.23 10.39
C ALA A 360 1.59 -24.85 11.52
N PHE A 361 0.94 -23.69 11.39
CA PHE A 361 -0.08 -23.16 12.32
C PHE A 361 0.38 -22.94 13.78
N ALA A 362 1.69 -22.81 14.01
CA ALA A 362 2.27 -22.50 15.32
C ALA A 362 2.71 -21.03 15.40
N LEU A 363 2.31 -20.32 16.46
CA LEU A 363 2.74 -18.95 16.76
C LEU A 363 4.02 -18.96 17.62
N GLY A 364 4.86 -17.92 17.46
CA GLY A 364 6.04 -17.70 18.33
C GLY A 364 7.14 -18.75 18.18
N GLY A 365 7.26 -19.40 17.02
CA GLY A 365 8.36 -20.33 16.74
C GLY A 365 8.29 -21.68 17.47
N LEU A 366 7.15 -22.03 18.08
CA LEU A 366 6.99 -23.33 18.77
C LEU A 366 7.22 -24.50 17.79
N GLY A 367 8.20 -25.35 18.10
CA GLY A 367 8.58 -26.49 17.25
C GLY A 367 9.40 -26.10 16.01
N SER A 368 9.92 -24.87 15.93
CA SER A 368 10.82 -24.44 14.87
C SER A 368 12.29 -24.54 15.27
N GLY A 369 13.19 -24.66 14.29
CA GLY A 369 14.62 -24.71 14.54
C GLY A 369 15.47 -24.79 13.29
N PHE A 370 16.73 -24.38 13.40
CA PHE A 370 17.70 -24.47 12.31
C PHE A 370 18.38 -25.83 12.31
N ALA A 371 18.46 -26.45 11.14
CA ALA A 371 19.20 -27.69 10.91
C ALA A 371 20.35 -27.43 9.93
N SER A 372 21.57 -27.72 10.36
CA SER A 372 22.79 -27.62 9.55
C SER A 372 23.15 -28.93 8.85
N ASN A 373 22.47 -30.02 9.22
CA ASN A 373 22.67 -31.36 8.66
C ASN A 373 21.42 -32.22 8.88
N ARG A 374 21.42 -33.42 8.28
CA ARG A 374 20.32 -34.39 8.33
C ARG A 374 19.98 -34.85 9.75
N ALA A 375 20.96 -35.01 10.64
CA ALA A 375 20.71 -35.48 11.99
C ALA A 375 19.94 -34.42 12.81
N GLU A 376 20.35 -33.16 12.72
CA GLU A 376 19.65 -32.03 13.33
C GLU A 376 18.23 -31.88 12.75
N LEU A 377 18.08 -32.00 11.43
CA LEU A 377 16.78 -31.93 10.76
C LEU A 377 15.82 -32.98 11.31
N VAL A 378 16.28 -34.23 11.41
CA VAL A 378 15.43 -35.34 11.88
C VAL A 378 14.94 -35.09 13.29
N ALA A 379 15.82 -34.61 14.19
CA ALA A 379 15.45 -34.31 15.56
C ALA A 379 14.35 -33.22 15.63
N ILE A 380 14.53 -32.12 14.88
CA ILE A 380 13.59 -31.00 14.88
C ILE A 380 12.26 -31.40 14.22
N ALA A 381 12.31 -32.03 13.04
CA ALA A 381 11.13 -32.41 12.28
C ALA A 381 10.27 -33.46 12.99
N GLN A 382 10.88 -34.41 13.72
CA GLN A 382 10.13 -35.38 14.52
C GLN A 382 9.34 -34.71 15.64
N GLN A 383 9.97 -33.75 16.33
CA GLN A 383 9.30 -33.01 17.39
C GLN A 383 8.17 -32.13 16.82
N ALA A 384 8.43 -31.45 15.70
CA ALA A 384 7.44 -30.61 15.04
C ALA A 384 6.23 -31.40 14.53
N LEU A 385 6.45 -32.54 13.86
CA LEU A 385 5.39 -33.42 13.33
C LEU A 385 4.60 -34.16 14.42
N ALA A 386 5.11 -34.21 15.66
CA ALA A 386 4.35 -34.72 16.80
C ALA A 386 3.24 -33.76 17.25
N HIS A 387 3.32 -32.49 16.87
CA HIS A 387 2.42 -31.42 17.29
C HIS A 387 1.75 -30.68 16.12
N SER A 388 2.13 -30.98 14.87
CA SER A 388 1.56 -30.39 13.66
C SER A 388 1.53 -31.42 12.53
N ASP A 389 0.48 -31.42 11.72
CA ASP A 389 0.32 -32.35 10.58
C ASP A 389 1.28 -32.02 9.42
N GLN A 390 1.95 -30.87 9.47
CA GLN A 390 2.83 -30.37 8.42
C GLN A 390 4.01 -29.59 9.00
N VAL A 391 5.17 -29.75 8.40
CA VAL A 391 6.35 -28.89 8.60
C VAL A 391 6.73 -28.18 7.31
N LEU A 392 7.24 -26.96 7.44
CA LEU A 392 7.82 -26.17 6.38
C LEU A 392 9.34 -26.22 6.49
N ILE A 393 10.00 -26.59 5.40
CA ILE A 393 11.46 -26.59 5.27
C ILE A 393 11.83 -25.41 4.38
N ASP A 394 12.44 -24.39 4.95
CA ASP A 394 12.90 -23.18 4.25
C ASP A 394 14.41 -23.18 4.12
N LYS A 395 14.93 -22.62 3.02
CA LYS A 395 16.35 -22.30 2.92
C LYS A 395 16.71 -21.32 4.04
N SER A 396 17.74 -21.64 4.83
CA SER A 396 18.17 -20.73 5.89
C SER A 396 18.73 -19.44 5.31
N LEU A 397 18.15 -18.33 5.73
CA LEU A 397 18.64 -16.96 5.48
C LEU A 397 19.33 -16.38 6.73
N LYS A 398 19.80 -17.25 7.63
CA LYS A 398 20.40 -16.84 8.89
C LYS A 398 21.54 -15.84 8.67
N GLY A 399 21.54 -14.75 9.42
CA GLY A 399 22.54 -13.69 9.31
C GLY A 399 22.19 -12.57 8.32
N TRP A 400 21.08 -12.69 7.59
CA TRP A 400 20.56 -11.59 6.78
C TRP A 400 19.96 -10.50 7.69
N LYS A 401 19.96 -9.27 7.18
CA LYS A 401 19.20 -8.18 7.80
C LYS A 401 17.70 -8.47 7.69
N GLU A 402 16.98 -8.20 8.76
CA GLU A 402 15.52 -8.33 8.80
C GLU A 402 14.92 -6.94 8.93
N VAL A 403 14.08 -6.57 7.94
CA VAL A 403 13.46 -5.26 7.81
C VAL A 403 11.96 -5.45 7.66
N GLU A 404 11.20 -4.72 8.47
CA GLU A 404 9.74 -4.79 8.53
C GLU A 404 9.15 -3.44 8.14
N TYR A 405 7.94 -3.47 7.56
CA TYR A 405 7.24 -2.29 7.09
C TYR A 405 5.77 -2.33 7.51
N GLU A 406 5.30 -1.22 8.08
CA GLU A 406 3.89 -0.99 8.35
C GLU A 406 3.26 -0.27 7.16
N VAL A 407 2.39 -0.97 6.44
CA VAL A 407 1.79 -0.48 5.19
C VAL A 407 0.30 -0.23 5.38
N VAL A 408 -0.17 0.94 4.97
CA VAL A 408 -1.59 1.29 4.93
C VAL A 408 -2.01 1.48 3.48
N ARG A 409 -3.05 0.77 3.08
CA ARG A 409 -3.69 0.92 1.77
C ARG A 409 -5.17 1.18 1.92
N ASP A 410 -5.66 2.23 1.27
CA ASP A 410 -7.08 2.57 1.29
C ASP A 410 -7.86 1.94 0.13
N ALA A 411 -9.18 2.16 0.12
CA ALA A 411 -10.06 1.66 -0.93
C ALA A 411 -9.83 2.31 -2.30
N TYR A 412 -9.08 3.41 -2.38
CA TYR A 412 -8.79 4.18 -3.60
C TYR A 412 -7.40 3.88 -4.16
N ASP A 413 -6.73 2.84 -3.63
CA ASP A 413 -5.39 2.41 -4.02
C ASP A 413 -4.30 3.44 -3.67
N ASN A 414 -4.57 4.35 -2.74
CA ASN A 414 -3.51 5.09 -2.08
C ASN A 414 -2.82 4.12 -1.11
N CYS A 415 -1.51 3.98 -1.23
CA CYS A 415 -0.71 3.03 -0.45
C CYS A 415 0.50 3.76 0.11
N VAL A 416 0.71 3.68 1.43
CA VAL A 416 1.82 4.35 2.11
C VAL A 416 2.47 3.42 3.11
N THR A 417 3.78 3.55 3.23
CA THR A 417 4.57 2.96 4.31
C THR A 417 4.65 3.96 5.46
N VAL A 418 4.04 3.63 6.59
CA VAL A 418 3.92 4.51 7.77
C VAL A 418 5.14 4.40 8.67
N CYS A 419 5.69 3.19 8.78
CA CYS A 419 6.87 2.91 9.59
C CYS A 419 7.71 1.84 8.89
N ASN A 420 9.02 1.92 9.08
CA ASN A 420 9.95 0.85 8.77
C ASN A 420 10.76 0.54 10.02
N MET A 421 11.11 -0.71 10.20
CA MET A 421 11.84 -1.19 11.38
C MET A 421 12.99 -2.07 10.92
N GLU A 422 14.19 -1.85 11.45
CA GLU A 422 15.34 -2.75 11.25
C GLU A 422 15.56 -3.53 12.55
N ASN A 423 15.57 -4.86 12.45
CA ASN A 423 15.93 -5.72 13.57
C ASN A 423 17.45 -5.63 13.78
N VAL A 424 17.87 -5.38 15.02
CA VAL A 424 19.28 -5.39 15.42
C VAL A 424 19.81 -6.81 15.38
N ASP A 425 18.99 -7.75 15.84
CA ASP A 425 19.25 -9.16 15.73
C ASP A 425 19.01 -9.63 14.28
N PRO A 426 19.93 -10.40 13.68
CA PRO A 426 19.76 -10.87 12.32
C PRO A 426 18.69 -11.95 12.24
N LEU A 427 18.22 -12.22 11.02
CA LEU A 427 17.23 -13.24 10.73
C LEU A 427 17.60 -14.58 11.40
N GLY A 428 16.64 -15.12 12.13
CA GLY A 428 16.76 -16.36 12.91
C GLY A 428 16.54 -16.20 14.40
N ILE A 429 16.35 -14.97 14.87
CA ILE A 429 15.67 -14.65 16.13
C ILE A 429 14.29 -14.12 15.76
N HIS A 430 13.23 -14.53 16.46
CA HIS A 430 11.86 -14.13 16.12
C HIS A 430 11.71 -12.61 16.34
N THR A 431 11.05 -11.88 15.44
CA THR A 431 10.92 -10.41 15.51
C THR A 431 10.35 -9.92 16.85
N GLY A 432 9.33 -10.60 17.38
CA GLY A 432 8.79 -10.34 18.72
C GLY A 432 9.74 -10.55 19.91
N GLU A 433 10.91 -11.14 19.69
CA GLU A 433 12.00 -11.33 20.67
C GLU A 433 13.26 -10.52 20.32
N SER A 434 13.33 -9.94 19.13
CA SER A 434 14.46 -9.16 18.63
C SER A 434 14.45 -7.73 19.19
N VAL A 435 15.63 -7.13 19.37
CA VAL A 435 15.72 -5.68 19.57
C VAL A 435 15.47 -4.98 18.24
N VAL A 436 14.55 -4.01 18.22
CA VAL A 436 14.17 -3.29 17.00
C VAL A 436 14.59 -1.82 17.10
N TYR A 437 15.18 -1.28 16.03
CA TYR A 437 15.41 0.16 15.86
C TYR A 437 14.28 0.76 15.00
N PRO A 438 13.43 1.64 15.55
CA PRO A 438 12.32 2.26 14.83
C PRO A 438 12.74 3.44 13.93
#